data_AF-A0A6I3BPU3-F1
#
_entry.id   AF-A0A6I3BPU3-F1
#
_cell.length_a   1.000
_cell.length_b   1.000
_cell.length_c   1.000
_cell.angle_alpha   90.00
_cell.angle_beta   90.00
_cell.angle_gamma   90.00
#
_symmetry.space_group_name_H-M   'P 1'
#
loop_
_entity.id
_entity.type
_entity.pdbx_description
1 polymer ?
#
loop_
_entity_poly.entity_id
_entity_poly.type
_entity_poly.pdbx_seq_one_letter_code
_entity_poly.pdbx_strand_id
1 'polypeptide(L)' 'GELADAKNQVTVWLIPETLANTNLASKKVDDYLNVEVDVIAKYVERLIARGEK' A
#
# COMPACT_ATOMS: atom_id res chain seq x y z
N GLY A 1 1.63 8.63 5.79
CA GLY A 1 2.51 8.05 4.77
C GLY A 1 2.57 8.97 3.57
N GLU A 2 3.47 8.69 2.62
CA GLU A 2 3.69 9.48 1.40
C GLU A 2 3.88 8.53 0.21
N LEU A 3 3.45 8.95 -0.98
CA LEU A 3 3.68 8.27 -2.25
C LEU A 3 4.66 9.10 -3.09
N ALA A 4 5.70 8.45 -3.61
CA ALA A 4 6.70 9.07 -4.47
C ALA A 4 6.90 8.23 -5.74
N ASP A 5 6.01 8.42 -6.72
CA ASP A 5 5.95 7.64 -7.96
C ASP A 5 7.25 7.70 -8.76
N ALA A 6 7.85 8.89 -8.89
CA ALA A 6 9.13 9.07 -9.61
C ALA A 6 10.29 8.23 -9.02
N LYS A 7 10.17 7.80 -7.76
CA LYS A 7 11.14 6.97 -7.05
C LYS A 7 10.65 5.53 -6.80
N ASN A 8 9.44 5.19 -7.25
CA ASN A 8 8.77 3.92 -6.94
C ASN A 8 8.75 3.61 -5.43
N GLN A 9 8.44 4.60 -4.59
CA GLN A 9 8.45 4.46 -3.14
C GLN A 9 7.10 4.77 -2.52
N VAL A 10 6.75 3.99 -1.49
CA VAL A 10 5.61 4.24 -0.61
C VAL A 10 6.08 4.22 0.84
N THR A 11 5.59 5.17 1.63
CA THR A 11 5.79 5.20 3.08
C THR A 11 4.46 5.01 3.78
N VAL A 12 4.41 4.12 4.76
CA VAL A 12 3.23 3.86 5.60
C VAL A 12 3.54 4.17 7.05
N TRP A 13 2.50 4.46 7.84
CA TRP A 13 2.62 4.63 9.29
C TRP A 13 2.00 3.41 9.96
N LEU A 14 2.73 2.84 10.92
CA LEU A 14 2.29 1.66 11.66
C LEU A 14 1.92 2.07 13.08
N ILE A 15 0.82 1.53 13.59
CA ILE A 15 0.40 1.67 14.98
C ILE A 15 1.01 0.55 15.84
N PRO A 16 1.12 0.71 17.17
CA PRO A 16 1.71 -0.29 18.06
C PRO A 16 1.07 -1.68 17.94
N GLU A 17 -0.26 -1.75 17.82
CA GLU A 17 -1.00 -3.01 17.69
C GLU A 17 -0.58 -3.80 16.44
N THR A 18 -0.39 -3.13 15.31
CA THR A 18 0.07 -3.76 14.07
C THR A 18 1.51 -4.26 14.20
N LEU A 19 2.37 -3.51 14.88
CA LEU A 19 3.75 -3.93 15.15
C LEU A 19 3.80 -5.15 16.09
N ALA A 20 2.91 -5.20 17.09
CA ALA A 20 2.84 -6.30 18.06
C ALA A 20 2.29 -7.60 17.46
N ASN A 21 1.30 -7.50 16.56
CA ASN A 21 0.57 -8.66 16.04
C ASN A 21 0.94 -9.07 14.61
N THR A 22 1.98 -8.47 14.02
CA THR A 22 2.47 -8.85 12.68
C THR A 22 3.98 -9.05 12.70
N ASN A 23 4.52 -9.58 11.60
CA ASN A 23 5.98 -9.70 11.44
C ASN A 23 6.66 -8.40 10.99
N LEU A 24 5.93 -7.29 10.83
CA LEU A 24 6.50 -6.04 10.31
C LEU A 24 7.53 -5.42 11.26
N ALA A 25 7.40 -5.63 12.57
CA ALA A 25 8.36 -5.11 13.54
C ALA A 25 9.76 -5.74 13.45
N SER A 26 9.88 -6.94 12.89
CA SER A 26 11.15 -7.64 12.73
C SER A 26 11.79 -7.46 11.36
N LYS A 27 11.08 -6.84 10.41
CA LYS A 27 11.58 -6.58 9.06
C LYS A 27 12.69 -5.53 9.07
N LYS A 28 13.69 -5.73 8.21
CA LYS A 28 14.86 -4.88 8.05
C LYS A 28 14.93 -4.32 6.63
N VAL A 29 15.82 -3.35 6.44
CA VAL A 29 16.21 -2.89 5.09
C VAL A 29 16.64 -4.11 4.28
N ASP A 30 16.25 -4.13 3.00
CA ASP A 30 16.44 -5.21 2.04
C ASP A 30 15.55 -6.46 2.23
N ASP A 31 14.72 -6.53 3.27
CA ASP A 31 13.72 -7.60 3.37
C ASP A 31 12.61 -7.42 2.33
N TYR A 32 12.23 -8.52 1.70
CA TYR A 32 11.06 -8.54 0.82
C TYR A 32 9.76 -8.54 1.62
N LEU A 33 8.78 -7.83 1.07
CA LEU A 33 7.40 -7.74 1.56
C LEU A 33 6.44 -8.12 0.44
N ASN A 34 5.37 -8.81 0.81
CA ASN A 34 4.29 -9.08 -0.13
C ASN A 34 3.45 -7.82 -0.28
N VAL A 35 3.25 -7.38 -1.53
CA VAL A 35 2.43 -6.22 -1.86
C VAL A 35 1.21 -6.70 -2.62
N GLU A 36 0.04 -6.42 -2.07
CA GLU A 36 -1.25 -6.68 -2.72
C GLU A 36 -1.93 -5.35 -3.03
N VAL A 37 -2.57 -5.26 -4.19
CA VAL A 37 -3.31 -4.07 -4.64
C VAL A 37 -4.78 -4.27 -4.31
N ASP A 38 -5.41 -3.26 -3.70
CA ASP A 38 -6.85 -3.31 -3.44
C ASP A 38 -7.62 -3.37 -4.76
N VAL A 39 -8.31 -4.48 -4.97
CA VAL A 39 -9.07 -4.75 -6.18
C VAL A 39 -10.31 -3.85 -6.26
N ILE A 40 -10.89 -3.44 -5.12
CA ILE A 40 -12.08 -2.57 -5.08
C ILE A 40 -11.74 -1.19 -5.61
N ALA A 41 -10.59 -0.62 -5.21
CA ALA A 41 -10.13 0.66 -5.73
C ALA A 41 -9.99 0.64 -7.26
N LYS A 42 -9.44 -0.44 -7.83
CA LYS A 42 -9.36 -0.63 -9.29
C LYS A 42 -10.72 -0.69 -9.98
N TYR A 43 -11.75 -1.24 -9.33
CA TYR A 43 -13.10 -1.23 -9.88
C TYR A 43 -13.72 0.16 -9.86
N VAL A 44 -13.50 0.93 -8.78
CA VAL A 44 -13.97 2.32 -8.67
C VAL A 44 -13.34 3.19 -9.75
N GLU A 45 -12.02 3.11 -9.97
CA GLU A 45 -11.34 3.81 -11.07
C GLU A 45 -11.96 3.49 -12.43
N ARG A 46 -12.24 2.22 -12.71
CA ARG A 46 -12.85 1.78 -13.97
C ARG A 46 -14.29 2.28 -14.15
N LEU A 47 -15.05 2.39 -13.06
CA LEU A 47 -16.43 2.90 -13.09
C LEU A 47 -16.43 4.41 -13.34
N ILE A 48 -15.57 5.16 -12.67
CA ILE A 48 -15.40 6.61 -12.89
C ILE A 48 -14.96 6.89 -14.34
N ALA A 49 -13.97 6.16 -14.84
CA ALA A 49 -13.49 6.30 -16.23
C ALA A 49 -14.54 5.94 -17.30
N ARG A 50 -15.60 5.19 -16.96
CA ARG A 50 -16.72 4.87 -17.87
C ARG A 50 -17.88 5.86 -17.77
N GLY A 51 -18.01 6.55 -16.64
CA GLY A 51 -19.06 7.55 -16.38
C GLY A 51 -18.76 8.94 -16.95
N GLU A 52 -17.51 9.23 -17.33
CA GLU A 52 -17.10 10.48 -17.99
C GLU A 52 -17.35 10.48 -19.52
N LYS A 53 -18.37 9.75 -19.99
CA LYS A 53 -18.85 9.80 -21.38
C LYS A 53 -20.22 10.45 -21.48
#